data_AF-A0A1C0V1J5-F1
#
_entry.id   AF-A0A1C0V1J5-F1
#
_cell.length_a   1.000
_cell.length_b   1.000
_cell.length_c   1.000
_cell.angle_alpha   90.00
_cell.angle_beta   90.00
_cell.angle_gamma   90.00
#
_symmetry.space_group_name_H-M   'P 1'
#
loop_
_entity.id
_entity.type
_entity.pdbx_description
1 polymer ?
#
loop_
_entity_poly.entity_id
_entity_poly.type
_entity_poly.pdbx_seq_one_letter_code
_entity_poly.pdbx_strand_id
1 'polypeptide(L)'
;MRTNQKVARTATDFSVAGFTLIEILIIILILGIFSAIAAPSWLAFINNQNLHTSQDRIYWAIRIAQSNAKRDKISWQASFREQTQRTQLAVHPANIPPAQIQEIISDQLTQLKWHSLPQKIRIDTSNTTLDKVNPTNNQRPSGNVYRALFNNKGCPIPDAEDDCTAIAQGQLGRITLQHEELGKKNNRCVIVSTIIGGMRTAQDGKKTLDKGGCD
;
A
#
# COMPACT_ATOMS: atom_id res chain seq x y z
N MET A 1 -32.18 51.92 48.43
CA MET A 1 -30.95 51.23 48.87
C MET A 1 -30.61 50.11 47.88
N ARG A 2 -29.55 50.27 47.09
CA ARG A 2 -28.91 49.19 46.31
C ARG A 2 -27.41 49.38 46.44
N THR A 3 -26.76 48.51 47.19
CA THR A 3 -25.31 48.48 47.41
C THR A 3 -24.62 47.78 46.26
N ASN A 4 -23.70 48.47 45.58
CA ASN A 4 -22.84 47.88 44.56
C ASN A 4 -21.72 47.08 45.23
N GLN A 5 -21.74 45.76 45.03
CA GLN A 5 -20.69 44.85 45.48
C GLN A 5 -19.55 44.88 44.46
N LYS A 6 -18.39 45.45 44.84
CA LYS A 6 -17.16 45.38 44.02
C LYS A 6 -16.62 43.95 44.12
N VAL A 7 -16.68 43.21 43.01
CA VAL A 7 -16.01 41.92 42.86
C VAL A 7 -14.52 42.19 42.64
N ALA A 8 -13.69 41.86 43.64
CA ALA A 8 -12.24 41.85 43.47
C ALA A 8 -11.86 40.68 42.56
N ARG A 9 -11.27 40.99 41.39
CA ARG A 9 -10.65 40.00 40.51
C ARG A 9 -9.22 39.76 41.00
N THR A 10 -8.98 38.62 41.63
CA THR A 10 -7.64 38.17 41.96
C THR A 10 -6.96 37.69 40.68
N ALA A 11 -6.08 38.50 40.11
CA ALA A 11 -5.18 38.06 39.06
C ALA A 11 -4.09 37.21 39.69
N THR A 12 -4.06 35.92 39.39
CA THR A 12 -2.92 35.05 39.70
C THR A 12 -1.80 35.37 38.72
N ASP A 13 -0.80 36.10 39.21
CA ASP A 13 0.43 36.41 38.46
C ASP A 13 1.30 35.14 38.46
N PHE A 14 1.35 34.44 37.32
CA PHE A 14 2.31 33.36 37.13
C PHE A 14 3.65 34.00 36.76
N SER A 15 4.54 34.13 37.74
CA SER A 15 5.94 34.48 37.49
C SER A 15 6.57 33.39 36.62
N VAL A 16 6.66 33.62 35.32
CA VAL A 16 7.42 32.76 34.41
C VAL A 16 8.89 32.99 34.70
N ALA A 17 9.49 32.11 35.50
CA ALA A 17 10.94 32.07 35.66
C ALA A 17 11.58 31.84 34.28
N GLY A 18 12.51 32.72 33.89
CA GLY A 18 13.25 32.58 32.65
C GLY A 18 14.30 31.46 32.74
N PHE A 19 14.52 30.74 31.65
CA PHE A 19 15.54 29.69 31.56
C PHE A 19 16.94 30.30 31.68
N THR A 20 17.80 29.67 32.47
CA THR A 20 19.22 30.08 32.55
C THR A 20 20.00 29.57 31.33
N LEU A 21 21.09 30.25 30.95
CA LEU A 21 21.91 29.83 29.80
C LEU A 21 22.46 28.41 29.97
N ILE A 22 22.88 28.07 31.19
CA ILE A 22 23.38 26.73 31.51
C ILE A 22 22.28 25.66 31.43
N GLU A 23 21.05 25.99 31.79
CA GLU A 23 19.90 25.08 31.70
C GLU A 23 19.53 24.78 30.25
N ILE A 24 19.53 25.78 29.37
CA ILE A 24 19.36 25.58 27.92
C ILE A 24 20.49 24.69 27.37
N LEU A 25 21.73 24.89 27.82
CA LEU A 25 22.88 24.10 27.39
C LEU A 25 22.74 22.63 27.81
N ILE A 26 22.28 22.37 29.04
CA ILE A 26 22.00 21.01 29.53
C ILE A 26 20.86 20.36 28.72
N ILE A 27 19.79 21.09 28.41
CA ILE A 27 18.68 20.56 27.62
C ILE A 27 19.14 20.17 26.20
N ILE A 28 19.92 21.03 25.54
CA ILE A 28 20.46 20.73 24.20
C ILE A 28 21.39 19.51 24.26
N LEU A 29 22.23 19.39 25.29
CA LEU A 29 23.10 18.23 25.48
C LEU A 29 22.28 16.93 25.62
N ILE A 30 21.23 16.95 26.45
CA ILE A 30 20.34 15.79 26.66
C ILE A 30 19.62 15.42 25.35
N LEU A 31 19.06 16.40 24.64
CA LEU A 31 18.40 16.18 23.35
C LEU A 31 19.37 15.64 22.30
N GLY A 32 20.63 16.08 22.28
CA GLY A 32 21.67 15.57 21.40
C GLY A 32 21.96 14.08 21.64
N ILE A 33 22.07 13.68 22.91
CA ILE A 33 22.27 12.27 23.29
C ILE A 33 21.06 11.42 22.88
N PHE A 34 19.84 11.87 23.16
CA PHE A 34 18.63 11.15 22.75
C PHE A 34 18.49 11.02 21.24
N SER A 35 18.81 12.08 20.50
CA SER A 35 18.74 12.08 19.03
C SER A 35 19.69 11.04 18.42
N ALA A 36 20.89 10.88 19.00
CA ALA A 36 21.87 9.91 18.53
C ALA A 36 21.38 8.45 18.68
N ILE A 37 20.63 8.15 19.74
CA ILE A 37 20.10 6.80 20.00
C ILE A 37 18.86 6.51 19.14
N ALA A 38 17.98 7.49 18.95
CA ALA A 38 16.69 7.31 18.29
C ALA A 38 16.77 7.20 16.76
N ALA A 39 17.80 7.78 16.13
CA ALA A 39 17.94 7.85 14.67
C ALA A 39 17.81 6.50 13.93
N PRO A 40 18.53 5.43 14.28
CA PRO A 40 18.41 4.14 13.58
C PRO A 40 17.03 3.49 13.76
N SER A 41 16.40 3.62 14.93
CA SER A 41 15.07 3.08 15.20
C SER A 41 13.98 3.78 14.37
N TRP A 42 14.12 5.09 14.16
CA TRP A 42 13.21 5.85 13.32
C TRP A 42 13.21 5.39 11.86
N LEU A 43 14.40 5.13 11.29
CA LEU A 43 14.50 4.65 9.91
C LEU A 43 13.80 3.30 9.71
N ALA A 44 14.02 2.35 10.63
CA ALA A 44 13.35 1.05 10.59
C ALA A 44 11.81 1.17 10.70
N PHE A 45 11.33 2.08 11.56
CA PHE A 45 9.91 2.38 11.68
C PHE A 45 9.31 2.92 10.37
N ILE A 46 9.96 3.91 9.74
CA ILE A 46 9.50 4.47 8.47
C ILE A 46 9.49 3.42 7.35
N ASN A 47 10.54 2.59 7.27
CA ASN A 47 10.61 1.51 6.29
C ASN A 47 9.45 0.52 6.46
N ASN A 48 9.10 0.18 7.70
CA ASN A 48 7.98 -0.73 7.99
C ASN A 48 6.62 -0.08 7.69
N GLN A 49 6.48 1.22 7.98
CA GLN A 49 5.29 2.00 7.61
C GLN A 49 5.10 2.09 6.09
N ASN A 50 6.18 2.28 5.34
CA ASN A 50 6.18 2.26 3.88
C ASN A 50 5.69 0.91 3.35
N LEU A 51 6.16 -0.19 3.93
CA LEU A 51 5.76 -1.53 3.53
C LEU A 51 4.29 -1.83 3.86
N HIS A 52 3.79 -1.44 5.04
CA HIS A 52 2.37 -1.54 5.40
C HIS A 52 1.47 -0.73 4.46
N THR A 53 1.80 0.55 4.26
CA THR A 53 1.05 1.44 3.36
C THR A 53 1.01 0.90 1.93
N SER A 54 2.10 0.26 1.49
CA SER A 54 2.18 -0.37 0.18
C SER A 54 1.24 -1.58 0.04
N GLN A 55 1.18 -2.42 1.08
CA GLN A 55 0.23 -3.53 1.15
C GLN A 55 -1.22 -3.05 1.07
N ASP A 56 -1.57 -2.01 1.82
CA ASP A 56 -2.91 -1.42 1.81
C ASP A 56 -3.27 -0.88 0.43
N ARG A 57 -2.33 -0.18 -0.23
CA ARG A 57 -2.53 0.34 -1.60
C ARG A 57 -2.77 -0.76 -2.61
N ILE A 58 -2.04 -1.88 -2.53
CA ILE A 58 -2.29 -3.04 -3.38
C ILE A 58 -3.66 -3.65 -3.08
N TYR A 59 -3.99 -3.87 -1.82
CA TYR A 59 -5.31 -4.40 -1.43
C TYR A 59 -6.44 -3.55 -2.00
N TRP A 60 -6.35 -2.23 -1.85
CA TRP A 60 -7.31 -1.30 -2.41
C TRP A 60 -7.33 -1.32 -3.93
N ALA A 61 -6.18 -1.39 -4.61
CA ALA A 61 -6.15 -1.48 -6.08
C ALA A 61 -6.90 -2.71 -6.60
N ILE A 62 -6.67 -3.88 -6.00
CA ILE A 62 -7.39 -5.12 -6.37
C ILE A 62 -8.88 -4.99 -6.03
N ARG A 63 -9.22 -4.41 -4.88
CA ARG A 63 -10.62 -4.19 -4.48
C ARG A 63 -11.37 -3.24 -5.41
N ILE A 64 -10.72 -2.17 -5.85
CA ILE A 64 -11.26 -1.20 -6.80
C ILE A 64 -11.46 -1.88 -8.16
N ALA A 65 -10.49 -2.66 -8.64
CA ALA A 65 -10.66 -3.43 -9.88
C ALA A 65 -11.88 -4.34 -9.82
N GLN A 66 -12.03 -5.13 -8.74
CA GLN A 66 -13.20 -5.97 -8.54
C GLN A 66 -14.51 -5.17 -8.49
N SER A 67 -14.51 -4.03 -7.80
CA SER A 67 -15.69 -3.16 -7.67
C SER A 67 -16.08 -2.55 -9.02
N ASN A 68 -15.11 -2.05 -9.77
CA ASN A 68 -15.35 -1.46 -11.10
C ASN A 68 -15.84 -2.53 -12.08
N ALA A 69 -15.32 -3.76 -12.02
CA ALA A 69 -15.84 -4.85 -12.86
C ALA A 69 -17.33 -5.11 -12.63
N LYS A 70 -17.76 -5.17 -11.37
CA LYS A 70 -19.16 -5.37 -10.99
C LYS A 70 -20.05 -4.19 -11.38
N ARG A 71 -19.53 -2.96 -11.26
CA ARG A 71 -20.22 -1.71 -11.57
C ARG A 71 -20.42 -1.53 -13.07
N ASP A 72 -19.33 -1.64 -13.83
CA ASP A 72 -19.27 -1.28 -15.25
C ASP A 72 -19.65 -2.45 -16.18
N LYS A 73 -19.86 -3.64 -15.61
CA LYS A 73 -20.26 -4.87 -16.32
C LYS A 73 -19.26 -5.36 -17.37
N ILE A 74 -18.02 -4.92 -17.27
CA ILE A 74 -16.87 -5.36 -18.09
C ILE A 74 -15.77 -5.88 -17.18
N SER A 75 -14.78 -6.56 -17.75
CA SER A 75 -13.64 -7.05 -16.98
C SER A 75 -12.68 -5.91 -16.64
N TRP A 76 -12.20 -5.88 -15.39
CA TRP A 76 -11.23 -4.90 -14.89
C TRP A 76 -10.06 -5.60 -14.23
N GLN A 77 -8.88 -4.99 -14.31
CA GLN A 77 -7.68 -5.53 -13.69
C GLN A 77 -6.92 -4.48 -12.86
N ALA A 78 -6.29 -4.97 -11.81
CA ALA A 78 -5.22 -4.28 -11.12
C ALA A 78 -3.88 -4.86 -11.64
N SER A 79 -3.02 -3.99 -12.15
CA SER A 79 -1.73 -4.35 -12.72
C SER A 79 -0.60 -3.80 -11.86
N PHE A 80 0.44 -4.59 -11.68
CA PHE A 80 1.60 -4.29 -10.84
C PHE A 80 2.88 -4.55 -11.62
N ARG A 81 3.79 -3.58 -11.60
CA ARG A 81 5.08 -3.71 -12.29
C ARG A 81 6.19 -3.13 -11.44
N GLU A 82 7.42 -3.56 -11.69
CA GLU A 82 8.60 -2.86 -11.20
C GLU A 82 9.19 -1.99 -12.30
N GLN A 83 9.42 -0.72 -11.99
CA GLN A 83 10.07 0.24 -12.89
C GLN A 83 11.05 1.11 -12.10
N THR A 84 12.28 1.29 -12.61
CA THR A 84 13.28 2.21 -12.03
C THR A 84 13.43 2.06 -10.52
N GLN A 85 13.57 0.83 -10.06
CA GLN A 85 13.77 0.51 -8.65
C GLN A 85 12.57 0.77 -7.71
N ARG A 86 11.35 0.85 -8.26
CA ARG A 86 10.11 0.98 -7.47
C ARG A 86 8.98 0.14 -8.07
N THR A 87 8.16 -0.42 -7.20
CA THR A 87 6.89 -1.01 -7.61
C THR A 87 5.85 0.06 -7.91
N GLN A 88 5.12 -0.11 -9.01
CA GLN A 88 4.00 0.72 -9.42
C GLN A 88 2.74 -0.14 -9.56
N LEU A 89 1.59 0.50 -9.39
CA LEU A 89 0.27 -0.11 -9.59
C LEU A 89 -0.60 0.74 -10.51
N ALA A 90 -1.51 0.12 -11.23
CA ALA A 90 -2.56 0.78 -11.99
C ALA A 90 -3.84 -0.06 -11.94
N VAL A 91 -5.00 0.61 -12.01
CA VAL A 91 -6.32 -0.06 -12.07
C VAL A 91 -7.04 0.42 -13.31
N HIS A 92 -7.46 -0.52 -14.15
CA HIS A 92 -7.98 -0.19 -15.47
C HIS A 92 -8.87 -1.30 -16.06
N PRO A 93 -9.70 -0.98 -17.08
CA PRO A 93 -10.40 -1.98 -17.88
C PRO A 93 -9.44 -2.98 -18.54
N ALA A 94 -9.86 -4.25 -18.64
CA ALA A 94 -9.03 -5.33 -19.18
C ALA A 94 -8.74 -5.22 -20.69
N ASN A 95 -9.57 -4.49 -21.42
CA ASN A 95 -9.38 -4.21 -22.86
C ASN A 95 -8.30 -3.15 -23.13
N ILE A 96 -7.76 -2.51 -22.10
CA ILE A 96 -6.64 -1.56 -22.21
C ILE A 96 -5.39 -2.27 -21.71
N PRO A 97 -4.40 -2.61 -22.56
CA PRO A 97 -3.15 -3.22 -22.12
C PRO A 97 -2.32 -2.29 -21.21
N PRO A 98 -1.56 -2.84 -20.24
CA PRO A 98 -0.75 -2.06 -19.30
C PRO A 98 0.22 -1.05 -19.92
N ALA A 99 0.74 -1.32 -21.13
CA ALA A 99 1.66 -0.45 -21.85
C ALA A 99 1.01 0.87 -22.33
N GLN A 100 -0.32 0.90 -22.48
CA GLN A 100 -1.06 2.08 -22.92
C GLN A 100 -1.36 3.06 -21.77
N ILE A 101 -1.12 2.65 -20.53
CA ILE A 101 -1.36 3.47 -19.34
C ILE A 101 -0.21 4.46 -19.18
N GLN A 102 -0.55 5.75 -19.11
CA GLN A 102 0.44 6.82 -19.03
C GLN A 102 1.08 6.90 -17.63
N GLU A 103 2.35 7.31 -17.62
CA GLU A 103 3.10 7.58 -16.37
C GLU A 103 2.88 9.01 -15.87
N ILE A 104 2.63 9.95 -16.78
CA ILE A 104 2.46 11.38 -16.52
C ILE A 104 1.04 11.78 -16.93
N ILE A 105 0.42 12.66 -16.14
CA ILE A 105 -0.91 13.19 -16.39
C ILE A 105 -0.81 14.08 -17.63
N SER A 106 -1.19 13.55 -18.79
CA SER A 106 -1.46 14.41 -19.94
C SER A 106 -2.87 14.96 -19.74
N ASP A 107 -2.95 16.29 -19.67
CA ASP A 107 -4.18 17.05 -19.64
C ASP A 107 -5.16 16.51 -20.70
N GLN A 108 -6.40 16.23 -20.29
CA GLN A 108 -7.47 15.65 -21.09
C GLN A 108 -7.37 14.15 -21.43
N LEU A 109 -7.48 13.28 -20.41
CA LEU A 109 -8.53 12.24 -20.30
C LEU A 109 -8.32 11.41 -19.02
N THR A 110 -9.42 11.20 -18.33
CA THR A 110 -9.60 10.75 -16.95
C THR A 110 -9.04 9.37 -16.60
N GLN A 111 -8.26 9.33 -15.51
CA GLN A 111 -8.16 8.22 -14.53
C GLN A 111 -7.37 6.94 -14.85
N LEU A 112 -6.51 6.92 -15.88
CA LEU A 112 -5.62 5.78 -16.17
C LEU A 112 -4.15 6.16 -15.98
N LYS A 113 -3.64 6.04 -14.76
CA LYS A 113 -2.27 6.41 -14.39
C LYS A 113 -1.57 5.34 -13.55
N TRP A 114 -0.28 5.15 -13.78
CA TRP A 114 0.59 4.42 -12.87
C TRP A 114 0.86 5.20 -11.57
N HIS A 115 0.56 4.56 -10.44
CA HIS A 115 0.85 5.07 -9.11
C HIS A 115 2.06 4.34 -8.52
N SER A 116 3.11 5.11 -8.20
CA SER A 116 4.30 4.57 -7.54
C SER A 116 4.04 4.29 -6.06
N LEU A 117 4.49 3.13 -5.59
CA LEU A 117 4.61 2.82 -4.17
C LEU A 117 5.78 3.61 -3.55
N PRO A 118 5.82 3.72 -2.20
CA PRO A 118 6.99 4.22 -1.47
C PRO A 118 8.32 3.65 -1.96
N GLN A 119 9.41 4.37 -1.66
CA GLN A 119 10.76 3.97 -2.09
C GLN A 119 11.16 2.61 -1.50
N LYS A 120 12.07 1.89 -2.21
CA LYS A 120 12.66 0.61 -1.77
C LYS A 120 11.66 -0.54 -1.57
N ILE A 121 10.45 -0.39 -2.09
CA ILE A 121 9.42 -1.42 -2.13
C ILE A 121 9.54 -2.21 -3.43
N ARG A 122 9.60 -3.54 -3.30
CA ARG A 122 9.77 -4.52 -4.37
C ARG A 122 8.75 -5.63 -4.29
N ILE A 123 8.49 -6.26 -5.43
CA ILE A 123 7.74 -7.48 -5.54
C ILE A 123 8.71 -8.64 -5.26
N ASP A 124 8.40 -9.46 -4.27
CA ASP A 124 9.08 -10.74 -4.10
C ASP A 124 8.58 -11.70 -5.18
N THR A 125 9.34 -11.80 -6.27
CA THR A 125 9.00 -12.62 -7.43
C THR A 125 9.01 -14.12 -7.13
N SER A 126 9.71 -14.55 -6.07
CA SER A 126 9.77 -15.95 -5.64
C SER A 126 8.55 -16.37 -4.83
N ASN A 127 7.90 -15.39 -4.17
CA ASN A 127 6.72 -15.63 -3.33
C ASN A 127 5.43 -14.99 -3.89
N THR A 128 5.45 -14.52 -5.13
CA THR A 128 4.28 -13.96 -5.83
C THR A 128 3.75 -14.99 -6.82
N THR A 129 2.45 -15.29 -6.73
CA THR A 129 1.77 -16.29 -7.58
C THR A 129 0.70 -15.72 -8.49
N LEU A 130 0.46 -14.40 -8.44
CA LEU A 130 -0.38 -13.75 -9.45
C LEU A 130 0.21 -13.98 -10.86
N ASP A 131 -0.69 -14.09 -11.84
CA ASP A 131 -0.32 -14.27 -13.24
C ASP A 131 0.49 -13.08 -13.76
N LYS A 132 1.49 -13.40 -14.60
CA LYS A 132 2.23 -12.42 -15.39
C LYS A 132 1.63 -12.27 -16.77
N VAL A 133 1.58 -11.03 -17.23
CA VAL A 133 1.14 -10.67 -18.57
C VAL A 133 2.15 -9.78 -19.29
N ASN A 134 2.19 -9.94 -20.60
CA ASN A 134 2.90 -9.03 -21.48
C ASN A 134 2.16 -7.68 -21.49
N PRO A 135 2.86 -6.57 -21.23
CA PRO A 135 2.22 -5.27 -21.07
C PRO A 135 1.55 -4.76 -22.34
N THR A 136 1.93 -5.25 -23.52
CA THR A 136 1.45 -4.76 -24.81
C THR A 136 0.20 -5.49 -25.30
N ASN A 137 0.09 -6.79 -25.01
CA ASN A 137 -0.98 -7.64 -25.57
C ASN A 137 -1.73 -8.50 -24.53
N ASN A 138 -1.46 -8.32 -23.23
CA ASN A 138 -2.08 -9.08 -22.13
C ASN A 138 -1.87 -10.61 -22.17
N GLN A 139 -0.91 -11.11 -22.96
CA GLN A 139 -0.68 -12.55 -23.13
C GLN A 139 0.02 -13.19 -21.93
N ARG A 140 -0.49 -14.35 -21.46
CA ARG A 140 0.04 -15.14 -20.34
C ARG A 140 0.88 -16.34 -20.81
N PRO A 141 1.78 -16.89 -19.97
CA PRO A 141 2.38 -16.30 -18.78
C PRO A 141 3.63 -15.47 -19.16
N SER A 142 3.51 -14.63 -20.18
CA SER A 142 4.65 -13.85 -20.70
C SER A 142 4.73 -12.49 -20.00
N GLY A 143 5.90 -11.83 -20.05
CA GLY A 143 6.04 -10.44 -19.58
C GLY A 143 6.46 -10.25 -18.12
N ASN A 144 6.30 -9.01 -17.64
CA ASN A 144 6.82 -8.50 -16.37
C ASN A 144 5.77 -7.75 -15.53
N VAL A 145 4.50 -7.77 -15.94
CA VAL A 145 3.40 -7.15 -15.21
C VAL A 145 2.59 -8.24 -14.53
N TYR A 146 2.50 -8.20 -13.22
CA TYR A 146 1.58 -9.04 -12.45
C TYR A 146 0.17 -8.46 -12.53
N ARG A 147 -0.86 -9.29 -12.63
CA ARG A 147 -2.24 -8.79 -12.62
C ARG A 147 -3.17 -9.59 -11.71
N ALA A 148 -4.16 -8.89 -11.17
CA ALA A 148 -5.38 -9.47 -10.65
C ALA A 148 -6.54 -8.97 -11.53
N LEU A 149 -7.11 -9.88 -12.32
CA LEU A 149 -8.21 -9.61 -13.24
C LEU A 149 -9.54 -10.05 -12.60
N PHE A 150 -10.65 -9.41 -12.95
CA PHE A 150 -11.99 -9.76 -12.48
C PHE A 150 -13.00 -9.54 -13.59
N ASN A 151 -13.95 -10.47 -13.74
CA ASN A 151 -15.08 -10.31 -14.65
C ASN A 151 -16.20 -9.48 -14.00
N ASN A 152 -17.29 -9.27 -14.74
CA ASN A 152 -18.45 -8.50 -14.30
C ASN A 152 -19.23 -9.09 -13.10
N LYS A 153 -19.01 -10.37 -12.75
CA LYS A 153 -19.51 -11.01 -11.52
C LYS A 153 -18.55 -10.81 -10.35
N GLY A 154 -17.37 -10.25 -10.61
CA GLY A 154 -16.28 -10.01 -9.67
C GLY A 154 -15.54 -11.28 -9.25
N CYS A 155 -15.61 -12.31 -10.09
CA CYS A 155 -14.81 -13.52 -9.97
C CYS A 155 -13.43 -13.26 -10.57
N PRO A 156 -12.35 -13.74 -9.92
CA PRO A 156 -11.04 -13.73 -10.54
C PRO A 156 -10.99 -14.80 -11.64
N ILE A 157 -10.73 -14.38 -12.88
CA ILE A 157 -10.78 -15.12 -14.15
C ILE A 157 -9.51 -15.01 -15.03
N PRO A 158 -8.90 -16.12 -15.47
CA PRO A 158 -7.64 -16.15 -16.22
C PRO A 158 -7.54 -15.11 -17.35
N ASP A 159 -8.54 -15.04 -18.21
CA ASP A 159 -8.66 -14.10 -19.32
C ASP A 159 -10.00 -13.34 -19.32
N ALA A 160 -10.04 -12.17 -19.97
CA ALA A 160 -11.09 -11.16 -19.79
C ALA A 160 -12.50 -11.62 -20.18
N GLU A 161 -12.63 -12.66 -21.00
CA GLU A 161 -13.91 -13.21 -21.49
C GLU A 161 -14.38 -14.43 -20.70
N ASP A 162 -13.57 -14.93 -19.76
CA ASP A 162 -13.89 -16.12 -19.00
C ASP A 162 -15.02 -15.89 -17.98
N ASP A 163 -15.77 -16.96 -17.69
CA ASP A 163 -16.74 -16.98 -16.60
C ASP A 163 -16.10 -17.45 -15.28
N CYS A 164 -16.83 -17.32 -14.17
CA CYS A 164 -16.44 -17.69 -12.81
C CYS A 164 -16.04 -19.16 -12.60
N THR A 165 -16.14 -20.01 -13.61
CA THR A 165 -15.73 -21.43 -13.56
C THR A 165 -14.28 -21.64 -13.99
N ALA A 166 -13.66 -20.68 -14.68
CA ALA A 166 -12.29 -20.77 -15.20
C ALA A 166 -11.19 -20.70 -14.11
N ILE A 167 -11.58 -20.55 -12.84
CA ILE A 167 -10.69 -20.29 -11.70
C ILE A 167 -9.79 -21.49 -11.40
N ALA A 168 -10.17 -22.68 -11.86
CA ALA A 168 -9.33 -23.88 -11.81
C ALA A 168 -7.96 -23.70 -12.52
N GLN A 169 -7.77 -22.62 -13.29
CA GLN A 169 -6.58 -22.34 -14.10
C GLN A 169 -5.75 -21.12 -13.66
N GLY A 170 -5.87 -20.64 -12.42
CA GLY A 170 -4.77 -19.86 -11.82
C GLY A 170 -5.02 -18.39 -11.45
N GLN A 171 -6.27 -17.96 -11.27
CA GLN A 171 -6.54 -16.56 -10.90
C GLN A 171 -6.71 -16.28 -9.40
N LEU A 172 -6.67 -17.34 -8.58
CA LEU A 172 -6.32 -17.22 -7.17
C LEU A 172 -4.81 -17.07 -7.04
N GLY A 173 -4.37 -16.18 -6.17
CA GLY A 173 -2.94 -15.98 -5.99
C GLY A 173 -2.61 -14.89 -5.01
N ARG A 174 -1.32 -14.67 -4.85
CA ARG A 174 -0.76 -13.67 -3.95
C ARG A 174 0.21 -12.77 -4.67
N ILE A 175 0.22 -11.51 -4.27
CA ILE A 175 1.29 -10.58 -4.57
C ILE A 175 2.02 -10.24 -3.28
N THR A 176 3.32 -10.45 -3.28
CA THR A 176 4.17 -10.33 -2.10
C THR A 176 5.11 -9.15 -2.29
N LEU A 177 5.12 -8.25 -1.32
CA LEU A 177 5.98 -7.09 -1.25
C LEU A 177 7.07 -7.30 -0.22
N GLN A 178 8.26 -6.83 -0.55
CA GLN A 178 9.43 -6.76 0.33
C GLN A 178 9.99 -5.34 0.34
N HIS A 179 10.59 -4.95 1.46
CA HIS A 179 11.39 -3.74 1.54
C HIS A 179 12.88 -4.13 1.49
N GLU A 180 13.66 -3.48 0.63
CA GLU A 180 15.08 -3.83 0.38
C GLU A 180 15.92 -3.93 1.66
N GLU A 181 15.62 -3.08 2.65
CA GLU A 181 16.38 -2.98 3.90
C GLU A 181 15.79 -3.77 5.09
N LEU A 182 14.58 -4.34 4.99
CA LEU A 182 13.93 -5.02 6.12
C LEU A 182 14.11 -6.56 6.10
N GLY A 183 14.63 -7.11 5.01
CA GLY A 183 14.78 -8.55 4.82
C GLY A 183 13.45 -9.30 4.66
N LYS A 184 13.53 -10.56 4.21
CA LYS A 184 12.35 -11.36 3.79
C LYS A 184 11.35 -11.69 4.90
N LYS A 185 11.79 -11.68 6.17
CA LYS A 185 10.92 -12.01 7.32
C LYS A 185 9.85 -10.96 7.60
N ASN A 186 9.88 -9.82 6.92
CA ASN A 186 8.93 -8.73 7.09
C ASN A 186 8.03 -8.54 5.86
N ASN A 187 8.07 -9.47 4.90
CA ASN A 187 7.27 -9.41 3.68
C ASN A 187 5.78 -9.22 3.99
N ARG A 188 5.10 -8.51 3.08
CA ARG A 188 3.67 -8.22 3.16
C ARG A 188 3.00 -8.70 1.90
N CYS A 189 1.92 -9.45 2.02
CA CYS A 189 1.24 -10.01 0.85
C CYS A 189 -0.25 -9.70 0.85
N VAL A 190 -0.80 -9.57 -0.35
CA VAL A 190 -2.24 -9.51 -0.59
C VAL A 190 -2.63 -10.76 -1.36
N ILE A 191 -3.65 -11.47 -0.87
CA ILE A 191 -4.03 -12.79 -1.35
C ILE A 191 -5.48 -12.74 -1.82
N VAL A 192 -5.72 -13.17 -3.06
CA VAL A 192 -7.05 -13.42 -3.62
C VAL A 192 -7.34 -14.92 -3.42
N SER A 193 -8.26 -15.24 -2.49
CA SER A 193 -8.38 -16.60 -1.94
C SER A 193 -9.62 -17.37 -2.41
N THR A 194 -10.63 -16.72 -2.96
CA THR A 194 -11.93 -17.38 -3.25
C THR A 194 -12.39 -17.15 -4.68
N ILE A 195 -13.24 -18.06 -5.15
CA ILE A 195 -13.92 -18.02 -6.47
C ILE A 195 -14.73 -16.73 -6.68
N ILE A 196 -15.19 -16.11 -5.59
CA ILE A 196 -15.96 -14.85 -5.62
C ILE A 196 -15.08 -13.60 -5.42
N GLY A 197 -13.75 -13.75 -5.46
CA GLY A 197 -12.79 -12.65 -5.32
C GLY A 197 -12.66 -12.08 -3.90
N GLY A 198 -12.92 -12.88 -2.87
CA GLY A 198 -12.53 -12.59 -1.50
C GLY A 198 -11.02 -12.43 -1.37
N MET A 199 -10.61 -11.42 -0.60
CA MET A 199 -9.22 -11.02 -0.45
C MET A 199 -8.84 -10.84 1.02
N ARG A 200 -7.58 -11.08 1.33
CA ARG A 200 -6.99 -10.83 2.65
C ARG A 200 -5.56 -10.31 2.55
N THR A 201 -5.10 -9.67 3.61
CA THR A 201 -3.71 -9.27 3.80
C THR A 201 -3.01 -10.22 4.78
N ALA A 202 -1.70 -10.44 4.59
CA ALA A 202 -0.87 -11.28 5.46
C ALA A 202 0.56 -10.73 5.54
N GLN A 203 1.33 -11.18 6.52
CA GLN A 203 2.72 -10.76 6.71
C GLN A 203 3.59 -11.92 7.17
N ASP A 204 4.84 -11.94 6.72
CA ASP A 204 5.83 -12.84 7.30
C ASP A 204 6.26 -12.30 8.68
N GLY A 205 6.70 -13.20 9.57
CA GLY A 205 7.31 -12.81 10.85
C GLY A 205 6.42 -12.82 12.11
N LYS A 206 5.13 -13.19 12.03
CA LYS A 206 4.34 -13.54 13.22
C LYS A 206 3.52 -14.81 12.96
N LYS A 207 3.99 -15.96 13.45
CA LYS A 207 3.15 -17.16 13.66
C LYS A 207 2.17 -16.89 14.82
N THR A 208 1.28 -15.92 14.67
CA THR A 208 0.03 -15.91 15.42
C THR A 208 -0.95 -16.73 14.60
N LEU A 209 -1.51 -17.77 15.20
CA LEU A 209 -2.33 -18.83 14.59
C LEU A 209 -3.49 -18.36 13.69
N ASP A 210 -3.80 -17.06 13.69
CA ASP A 210 -4.98 -16.47 13.04
C ASP A 210 -4.68 -15.71 11.73
N LYS A 211 -3.40 -15.38 11.47
CA LYS A 211 -2.98 -14.72 10.22
C LYS A 211 -1.71 -15.40 9.71
N GLY A 212 -1.89 -16.48 8.96
CA GLY A 212 -0.80 -17.23 8.33
C GLY A 212 0.18 -16.34 7.56
N GLY A 213 1.39 -16.86 7.34
CA GLY A 213 2.43 -16.17 6.59
C GLY A 213 2.04 -15.94 5.12
N CYS A 214 2.95 -15.37 4.36
CA CYS A 214 2.76 -15.20 2.93
C CYS A 214 2.84 -16.52 2.15
N ASP A 215 3.36 -17.57 2.76
CA ASP A 215 3.52 -18.92 2.21
C ASP A 215 2.23 -19.75 2.18
#